data_AF-A0A7Y2WVU8-F1
#
_entry.id   AF-A0A7Y2WVU8-F1
#
_cell.length_a   1.000
_cell.length_b   1.000
_cell.length_c   1.000
_cell.angle_alpha   90.00
_cell.angle_beta   90.00
_cell.angle_gamma   90.00
#
_symmetry.space_group_name_H-M   'P 1'
#
loop_
_entity.id
_entity.type
_entity.pdbx_description
1 polymer ?
#
loop_
_entity_poly.entity_id
_entity_poly.type
_entity_poly.pdbx_seq_one_letter_code
_entity_poly.pdbx_strand_id
1 'polypeptide(L)'
;MALTRRSIHFDLTRADVLASGHVQPDPSLCVQCGICSYNCPLGLDVRDYAWRGAPIFDGQCLTCGQCVARCPRGVLAFARTGMAQQVVPLRPNPKD
;
A
#
# COMPACT_ATOMS: atom_id res chain seq x y z
N MET A 1 20.41 30.11 -32.82
CA MET A 1 20.26 28.81 -32.15
C MET A 1 20.02 29.07 -30.66
N ALA A 2 18.77 29.21 -30.23
CA ALA A 2 18.43 29.35 -28.81
C ALA A 2 17.04 28.73 -28.62
N LEU A 3 17.00 27.46 -28.23
CA LEU A 3 15.76 26.78 -27.88
C LEU A 3 15.39 27.21 -26.46
N THR A 4 14.51 28.19 -26.35
CA THR A 4 13.90 28.60 -25.09
C THR A 4 12.95 27.48 -24.62
N ARG A 5 13.44 26.65 -23.69
CA ARG A 5 12.61 25.67 -22.98
C ARG A 5 11.58 26.42 -22.13
N ARG A 6 10.39 26.52 -22.71
CA ARG A 6 9.16 27.09 -22.16
C ARG A 6 8.88 26.53 -20.76
N SER A 7 8.54 27.45 -19.88
CA SER A 7 8.06 27.31 -18.52
C SER A 7 7.20 26.06 -18.27
N ILE A 8 7.66 25.20 -17.35
CA ILE A 8 6.76 24.50 -16.45
C ILE A 8 7.17 24.86 -15.03
N HIS A 9 6.20 25.29 -14.26
CA HIS A 9 6.18 25.10 -12.82
C HIS A 9 6.85 23.77 -12.43
N PHE A 10 7.84 23.83 -11.54
CA PHE A 10 7.91 22.83 -10.47
C PHE A 10 6.56 22.90 -9.74
N ASP A 11 5.94 21.77 -9.35
CA ASP A 11 5.16 21.66 -8.09
C ASP A 11 4.30 20.36 -8.08
N LEU A 12 4.93 19.21 -7.82
CA LEU A 12 4.49 17.80 -7.98
C LEU A 12 4.73 17.26 -9.40
N THR A 13 5.75 16.40 -9.56
CA THR A 13 5.85 15.62 -10.79
C THR A 13 4.71 14.59 -10.81
N ARG A 14 4.26 14.15 -12.00
CA ARG A 14 3.37 12.98 -12.09
C ARG A 14 3.96 11.76 -11.36
N ALA A 15 5.28 11.69 -11.24
CA ALA A 15 5.97 10.62 -10.52
C ALA A 15 5.71 10.64 -9.00
N ASP A 16 5.52 11.80 -8.37
CA ASP A 16 5.27 11.93 -6.91
C ASP A 16 3.82 11.61 -6.52
N VAL A 17 2.87 11.90 -7.40
CA VAL A 17 1.44 11.54 -7.20
C VAL A 17 1.22 10.05 -7.46
N LEU A 18 2.02 9.48 -8.38
CA LEU A 18 2.10 8.04 -8.65
C LEU A 18 3.07 7.31 -7.72
N ALA A 19 3.77 8.00 -6.81
CA ALA A 19 4.66 7.41 -5.80
C ALA A 19 3.84 6.69 -4.72
N SER A 20 3.20 5.61 -5.17
CA SER A 20 3.18 4.29 -4.56
C SER A 20 3.05 4.27 -3.05
N GLY A 21 1.80 4.42 -2.58
CA GLY A 21 1.45 3.79 -1.31
C GLY A 21 1.72 2.29 -1.41
N HIS A 22 2.20 1.68 -0.33
CA HIS A 22 2.36 0.24 -0.23
C HIS A 22 1.57 -0.28 0.97
N VAL A 23 1.42 -1.59 1.05
CA VAL A 23 0.85 -2.22 2.24
C VAL A 23 1.98 -2.57 3.19
N GLN A 24 1.96 -1.98 4.38
CA GLN A 24 2.87 -2.24 5.48
C GLN A 24 2.21 -3.20 6.47
N PRO A 25 2.83 -4.37 6.76
CA PRO A 25 2.35 -5.25 7.81
C PRO A 25 2.92 -4.95 9.19
N ASP A 26 2.13 -5.23 10.23
CA ASP A 26 2.56 -5.48 11.61
C ASP A 26 2.44 -6.99 11.91
N PRO A 27 3.52 -7.78 11.77
CA PRO A 27 3.46 -9.24 11.89
C PRO A 27 3.08 -9.70 13.30
N SER A 28 3.20 -8.87 14.32
CA SER A 28 2.85 -9.23 15.71
C SER A 28 1.37 -9.57 15.90
N LEU A 29 0.52 -9.11 14.99
CA LEU A 29 -0.93 -9.33 15.00
C LEU A 29 -1.36 -10.51 14.10
N CYS A 30 -0.44 -11.07 13.31
CA CYS A 30 -0.74 -12.07 12.29
C CYS A 30 -0.91 -13.46 12.88
N VAL A 31 -2.09 -14.07 12.67
CA VAL A 31 -2.41 -15.45 13.08
C VAL A 31 -2.46 -16.42 11.88
N GLN A 32 -1.91 -16.01 10.73
CA GLN A 32 -1.85 -16.79 9.49
C GLN A 32 -3.20 -17.34 8.97
N CYS A 33 -4.33 -16.69 9.26
CA CYS A 33 -5.67 -17.14 8.85
C CYS A 33 -5.92 -17.20 7.33
N GLY A 34 -5.12 -16.51 6.50
CA GLY A 34 -5.20 -16.56 5.04
C GLY A 34 -6.29 -15.72 4.37
N ILE A 35 -7.15 -15.03 5.13
CA ILE A 35 -8.25 -14.19 4.59
C ILE A 35 -7.73 -13.11 3.62
N CYS A 36 -6.56 -12.52 3.90
CA CYS A 36 -5.95 -11.51 3.05
C CYS A 36 -5.54 -12.05 1.67
N SER A 37 -4.95 -13.25 1.61
CA SER A 37 -4.59 -13.91 0.34
C SER A 37 -5.85 -14.31 -0.43
N TYR A 38 -6.85 -14.87 0.25
CA TYR A 38 -8.12 -15.27 -0.36
C TYR A 38 -8.84 -14.09 -1.04
N ASN A 39 -8.81 -12.91 -0.41
CA ASN A 39 -9.47 -11.71 -0.96
C ASN A 39 -8.58 -10.88 -1.89
N CYS A 40 -7.35 -11.33 -2.19
CA CYS A 40 -6.51 -10.62 -3.15
C CYS A 40 -7.03 -10.88 -4.58
N PRO A 41 -7.52 -9.86 -5.31
CA PRO A 41 -8.05 -10.06 -6.66
C PRO A 41 -6.98 -10.48 -7.68
N LEU A 42 -5.70 -10.38 -7.30
CA LEU A 42 -4.55 -10.74 -8.13
C LEU A 42 -3.86 -12.03 -7.67
N GLY A 43 -4.41 -12.69 -6.64
CA GLY A 43 -3.88 -13.97 -6.16
C GLY A 43 -2.52 -13.89 -5.46
N LEU A 44 -2.08 -12.70 -5.01
CA LEU A 44 -0.86 -12.59 -4.20
C LEU A 44 -1.01 -13.35 -2.88
N ASP A 45 0.03 -14.06 -2.44
CA ASP A 45 0.05 -14.65 -1.10
C ASP A 45 0.33 -13.59 -0.03
N VAL A 46 -0.62 -12.66 0.15
CA VAL A 46 -0.55 -11.55 1.11
C VAL A 46 -0.28 -12.03 2.53
N ARG A 47 -0.74 -13.22 2.90
CA ARG A 47 -0.50 -13.86 4.20
C ARG A 47 0.99 -14.08 4.45
N ASP A 48 1.77 -14.47 3.45
CA ASP A 48 3.21 -14.66 3.60
C ASP A 48 3.92 -13.33 3.89
N TYR A 49 3.58 -12.26 3.14
CA TYR A 49 4.05 -10.90 3.44
C TYR A 49 3.67 -10.46 4.86
N ALA A 50 2.41 -10.68 5.24
CA ALA A 50 1.88 -10.32 6.54
C ALA A 50 2.60 -11.03 7.68
N TRP A 51 2.86 -12.33 7.53
CA TRP A 51 3.57 -13.16 8.50
C TRP A 51 5.04 -12.76 8.64
N ARG A 52 5.71 -12.45 7.53
CA ARG A 52 7.12 -12.04 7.53
C ARG A 52 7.35 -10.59 7.92
N GLY A 53 6.29 -9.78 8.05
CA GLY A 53 6.41 -8.34 8.22
C GLY A 53 6.99 -7.63 6.99
N ALA A 54 6.90 -8.25 5.82
CA ALA A 54 7.48 -7.74 4.59
C ALA A 54 6.51 -6.76 3.91
N PRO A 55 6.93 -5.50 3.64
CA PRO A 55 6.14 -4.57 2.85
C PRO A 55 5.76 -5.14 1.48
N ILE A 56 4.53 -4.89 1.02
CA ILE A 56 4.07 -5.34 -0.29
C ILE A 56 4.45 -4.28 -1.35
N PHE A 57 5.68 -4.39 -1.86
CA PHE A 57 6.17 -3.63 -3.03
C PHE A 57 6.02 -4.41 -4.35
N ASP A 58 5.13 -5.41 -4.37
CA ASP A 58 4.89 -6.24 -5.55
C ASP A 58 4.27 -5.40 -6.68
N GLY A 59 4.87 -5.43 -7.87
CA GLY A 59 4.42 -4.67 -9.03
C GLY A 59 3.05 -5.11 -9.55
N GLN A 60 2.59 -6.31 -9.20
CA GLN A 60 1.21 -6.73 -9.45
C GLN A 60 0.25 -6.05 -8.48
N CYS A 61 0.66 -5.72 -7.24
CA CYS A 61 -0.22 -5.11 -6.25
C CYS A 61 -0.74 -3.74 -6.72
N LEU A 62 -2.00 -3.70 -7.17
CA LEU A 62 -2.70 -2.48 -7.56
C LEU A 62 -3.11 -1.59 -6.38
N THR A 63 -2.63 -1.90 -5.16
CA THR A 63 -2.96 -1.15 -3.93
C THR A 63 -4.47 -1.02 -3.65
N CYS A 64 -5.26 -2.03 -4.05
CA CYS A 64 -6.74 -1.98 -3.99
C CYS A 64 -7.33 -2.00 -2.56
N GLY A 65 -6.55 -2.40 -1.55
CA GLY A 65 -6.97 -2.36 -0.14
C GLY A 65 -7.85 -3.52 0.35
N GLN A 66 -8.13 -4.55 -0.45
CA GLN A 66 -8.96 -5.68 0.02
C GLN A 66 -8.33 -6.43 1.19
N CYS A 67 -7.03 -6.71 1.15
CA CYS A 67 -6.33 -7.40 2.23
C CYS A 67 -6.32 -6.60 3.55
N VAL A 68 -6.27 -5.28 3.41
CA VAL A 68 -6.25 -4.28 4.47
C VAL A 68 -7.65 -4.20 5.13
N ALA A 69 -8.72 -4.10 4.33
CA ALA A 69 -10.09 -4.05 4.83
C ALA A 69 -10.59 -5.38 5.43
N ARG A 70 -10.13 -6.53 4.92
CA ARG A 70 -10.63 -7.85 5.33
C ARG A 70 -9.84 -8.50 6.45
N CYS A 71 -8.71 -7.93 6.87
CA CYS A 71 -7.91 -8.52 7.94
C CYS A 71 -8.60 -8.35 9.30
N PRO A 72 -9.10 -9.44 9.94
CA PRO A 72 -9.83 -9.32 11.21
C PRO A 72 -8.93 -8.93 12.39
N ARG A 73 -7.61 -8.99 12.20
CA ARG A 73 -6.60 -8.64 13.21
C ARG A 73 -5.98 -7.26 12.99
N GLY A 74 -6.32 -6.57 11.90
CA GLY A 74 -5.75 -5.26 11.58
C GLY A 74 -4.25 -5.29 11.25
N VAL A 75 -3.74 -6.41 10.72
CA VAL A 75 -2.30 -6.62 10.45
C VAL A 75 -1.75 -5.70 9.36
N LEU A 76 -2.57 -5.28 8.40
CA LEU A 76 -2.13 -4.64 7.16
C LEU A 76 -2.66 -3.21 7.09
N ALA A 77 -1.80 -2.24 6.77
CA ALA A 77 -2.17 -0.84 6.61
C ALA A 77 -1.46 -0.21 5.42
N PHE A 78 -2.01 0.90 4.90
CA PHE A 78 -1.32 1.66 3.85
C PHE A 78 -0.22 2.55 4.45
N ALA A 79 0.93 2.56 3.79
CA ALA A 79 2.05 3.46 4.07
C ALA A 79 2.47 4.18 2.78
N ARG A 80 3.03 5.38 2.90
CA ARG A 80 3.51 6.16 1.75
C ARG A 80 5.00 5.92 1.55
N THR A 81 5.45 5.80 0.29
CA THR A 81 6.87 5.84 -0.05
C THR A 81 7.31 7.31 -0.17
N GLY A 82 8.06 7.82 0.81
CA GLY A 82 8.49 9.22 0.86
C GLY A 82 8.87 9.66 2.28
N MET A 83 9.79 10.63 2.38
CA MET A 83 10.52 10.99 3.60
C MET A 83 9.61 11.15 4.83
N ALA A 84 9.82 10.28 5.83
CA ALA A 84 8.99 9.97 7.01
C ALA A 84 7.91 8.90 6.76
N GLN A 85 8.26 7.66 7.10
CA GLN A 85 7.40 6.48 7.08
C GLN A 85 6.21 6.67 8.04
N GLN A 86 5.06 7.12 7.53
CA GLN A 86 3.82 7.23 8.30
C GLN A 86 2.85 6.14 7.86
N VAL A 87 2.50 5.24 8.78
CA VAL A 87 1.36 4.32 8.65
C VAL A 87 0.09 5.14 8.76
N VAL A 88 -0.76 5.12 7.74
CA VAL A 88 -2.04 5.82 7.76
C VAL A 88 -3.10 4.88 8.32
N PRO A 89 -3.78 5.24 9.43
CA PRO A 89 -4.85 4.42 9.97
C PRO A 89 -6.01 4.34 8.96
N LEU A 90 -6.55 3.13 8.78
CA LEU A 90 -7.76 2.95 7.99
C LEU A 90 -8.92 3.61 8.72
N ARG A 91 -9.66 4.47 8.00
CA ARG A 91 -10.96 4.90 8.48
C ARG A 91 -11.90 3.70 8.42
N PRO A 92 -12.64 3.38 9.49
CA PRO A 92 -13.63 2.30 9.46
C PRO A 92 -14.64 2.58 8.35
N ASN A 93 -15.03 1.54 7.62
CA ASN A 93 -16.07 1.66 6.61
C ASN A 93 -17.38 1.96 7.34
N PRO A 94 -18.18 2.96 6.93
CA PRO A 94 -19.47 3.27 7.56
C PRO A 94 -20.53 2.14 7.52
N LYS A 95 -20.19 0.95 7.01
CA LYS A 95 -21.06 -0.20 6.86
C LYS A 95 -20.64 -1.41 7.72
N ASP A 96 -19.59 -1.26 8.53
CA ASP A 96 -19.16 -2.25 9.52
C ASP A 96 -19.82 -1.99 10.89
#